data_AF-A0A956I8A2-F1
#
_entry.id   AF-A0A956I8A2-F1
#
_cell.length_a   1.000
_cell.length_b   1.000
_cell.length_c   1.000
_cell.angle_alpha   90.00
_cell.angle_beta   90.00
_cell.angle_gamma   90.00
#
_symmetry.space_group_name_H-M   'P 1'
#
loop_
_entity.id
_entity.type
_entity.pdbx_description
1 polymer ?
#
loop_
_entity_poly.entity_id
_entity_poly.type
_entity_poly.pdbx_seq_one_letter_code
_entity_poly.pdbx_strand_id
1 'polypeptide(L)'
;MRQLAAVLCVLALACEGSISEPEGGPGGGVTSRMCRNTDAIVLGSAPMRRLTGREWTNSVRDLIGVPDLALPEMPPDATSTSSFDNEALALGPSELHVRRWEQAAFDVGGLVASDAGLRARHVPCGEADADCARRFVESFGRRALRRPLTTEEVQRYVDFFEGQRASIDFDAAVQLTVSAFLQSPQFLY
;
A
#
# COMPACT_ATOMS: atom_id res chain seq x y z
N MET A 1 5.31 -5.09 69.77
CA MET A 1 5.73 -3.76 69.26
C MET A 1 5.55 -3.82 67.74
N ARG A 2 4.38 -3.43 67.19
CA ARG A 2 4.07 -2.11 66.55
C ARG A 2 5.14 -1.77 65.49
N GLN A 3 4.90 -1.60 64.18
CA GLN A 3 3.88 -0.85 63.40
C GLN A 3 3.81 -1.46 61.96
N LEU A 4 2.68 -1.71 61.27
CA LEU A 4 1.74 -0.80 60.58
C LEU A 4 2.40 0.23 59.65
N ALA A 5 2.30 0.05 58.32
CA ALA A 5 1.63 0.98 57.39
C ALA A 5 1.98 0.69 55.91
N ALA A 6 0.95 0.71 55.08
CA ALA A 6 0.96 0.62 53.63
C ALA A 6 1.54 1.87 52.95
N VAL A 7 2.17 1.69 51.78
CA VAL A 7 2.43 2.77 50.81
C VAL A 7 2.26 2.15 49.41
N LEU A 8 1.10 2.28 48.79
CA LEU A 8 0.61 3.39 47.96
C LEU A 8 0.99 3.20 46.47
N CYS A 9 -0.04 2.83 45.71
CA CYS A 9 -0.12 2.76 44.26
C CYS A 9 -0.09 4.19 43.66
N VAL A 10 0.79 4.48 42.70
CA VAL A 10 0.75 5.69 41.85
C VAL A 10 1.31 5.29 40.47
N LEU A 11 0.44 4.88 39.54
CA LEU A 11 -0.27 5.69 38.53
C LEU A 11 0.60 6.06 37.31
N ALA A 12 0.12 5.60 36.17
CA ALA A 12 0.64 5.77 34.84
C ALA A 12 0.87 7.25 34.49
N LEU A 13 2.06 7.54 33.95
CA LEU A 13 2.31 8.75 33.16
C LEU A 13 1.53 8.63 31.84
N ALA A 14 0.25 8.99 31.88
CA ALA A 14 -0.47 9.40 30.68
C ALA A 14 -0.07 10.85 30.37
N CYS A 15 0.42 11.10 29.17
CA CYS A 15 0.49 12.46 28.65
C CYS A 15 -0.94 12.94 28.36
N GLU A 16 -1.52 13.68 29.30
CA GLU A 16 -2.73 14.44 29.03
C GLU A 16 -2.33 15.68 28.21
N GLY A 17 -2.76 15.75 26.96
CA GLY A 17 -2.67 16.96 26.15
C GLY A 17 -3.99 17.73 26.24
N SER A 18 -4.04 18.80 27.04
CA SER A 18 -5.17 19.73 26.99
C SER A 18 -4.91 20.80 25.93
N ILE A 19 -5.82 20.94 24.98
CA ILE A 19 -5.91 22.15 24.15
C ILE A 19 -6.83 23.09 24.94
N SER A 20 -6.24 24.09 25.58
CA SER A 20 -7.02 25.18 26.20
C SER A 20 -7.76 25.96 25.11
N GLU A 21 -9.06 26.17 25.29
CA GLU A 21 -9.82 27.14 24.50
C GLU A 21 -9.25 28.56 24.75
N PRO A 22 -9.12 29.41 23.71
CA PRO A 22 -8.57 30.73 23.91
C PRO A 22 -9.54 31.59 24.73
N GLU A 23 -9.02 32.26 25.76
CA GLU A 23 -9.78 33.22 26.56
C GLU A 23 -10.31 34.35 25.66
N GLY A 24 -11.64 34.45 25.59
CA GLY A 24 -12.36 35.46 24.82
C GLY A 24 -12.18 36.85 25.43
N GLY A 25 -11.23 37.62 24.90
CA GLY A 25 -11.14 39.06 25.12
C GLY A 25 -12.24 39.82 24.36
N PRO A 26 -12.81 40.90 24.93
CA PRO A 26 -13.83 41.69 24.25
C PRO A 26 -13.16 42.63 23.23
N GLY A 27 -13.20 42.25 21.95
CA GLY A 27 -12.61 43.11 20.91
C GLY A 27 -12.84 42.61 19.49
N GLY A 28 -13.71 43.33 18.77
CA GLY A 28 -13.82 43.27 17.31
C GLY A 28 -14.74 42.18 16.82
N GLY A 29 -15.89 42.56 16.25
CA GLY A 29 -16.75 41.64 15.51
C GLY A 29 -15.93 40.91 14.47
N VAL A 30 -15.62 39.64 14.74
CA VAL A 30 -15.05 38.74 13.76
C VAL A 30 -16.17 38.51 12.76
N THR A 31 -16.23 39.35 11.72
CA THR A 31 -16.86 38.93 10.49
C THR A 31 -16.18 37.63 10.14
N SER A 32 -16.88 36.50 10.26
CA SER A 32 -16.44 35.24 9.70
C SER A 32 -16.30 35.43 8.19
N ARG A 33 -15.13 35.94 7.78
CA ARG A 33 -14.58 35.79 6.45
C ARG A 33 -13.82 34.48 6.41
N MET A 34 -14.43 33.41 6.89
CA MET A 34 -14.10 32.10 6.32
C MET A 34 -14.68 32.11 4.93
N CYS A 35 -13.80 32.23 3.93
CA CYS A 35 -13.98 31.97 2.51
C CYS A 35 -15.43 31.67 2.10
N ARG A 36 -16.32 32.69 2.12
CA ARG A 36 -17.59 32.61 1.39
C ARG A 36 -17.25 32.90 -0.05
N ASN A 37 -16.65 31.91 -0.73
CA ASN A 37 -16.67 31.93 -2.16
C ASN A 37 -18.12 31.59 -2.57
N THR A 38 -18.89 32.62 -2.93
CA THR A 38 -20.22 32.48 -3.52
C THR A 38 -20.14 32.06 -4.99
N ASP A 39 -18.95 32.03 -5.58
CA ASP A 39 -18.73 31.43 -6.89
C ASP A 39 -18.73 29.92 -6.71
N ALA A 40 -19.38 29.21 -7.64
CA ALA A 40 -19.43 27.76 -7.63
C ALA A 40 -18.01 27.18 -7.48
N ILE A 41 -17.81 26.25 -6.56
CA ILE A 41 -16.55 25.51 -6.43
C ILE A 41 -16.37 24.72 -7.74
N VAL A 42 -15.54 25.24 -8.64
CA VAL A 42 -15.14 24.53 -9.86
C VAL A 42 -14.01 23.59 -9.49
N LEU A 43 -14.35 22.30 -9.30
CA LEU A 43 -13.34 21.26 -9.16
C LEU A 43 -12.66 21.04 -10.51
N GLY A 44 -11.33 21.05 -10.53
CA GLY A 44 -10.54 20.67 -11.70
C GLY A 44 -10.60 19.16 -11.95
N SER A 45 -10.13 18.71 -13.12
CA SER A 45 -10.00 17.29 -13.42
C SER A 45 -8.95 16.63 -12.52
N ALA A 46 -9.30 15.50 -11.90
CA ALA A 46 -8.39 14.65 -11.14
C ALA A 46 -8.24 13.29 -11.85
N PRO A 47 -7.44 13.21 -12.95
CA PRO A 47 -7.20 11.95 -13.64
C PRO A 47 -6.46 10.95 -12.74
N MET A 48 -6.65 9.65 -12.99
CA MET A 48 -5.82 8.62 -12.36
C MET A 48 -4.36 8.81 -12.80
N ARG A 49 -3.45 8.80 -11.83
CA ARG A 49 -2.03 9.00 -12.08
C ARG A 49 -1.30 7.69 -11.97
N ARG A 50 -0.80 7.20 -13.08
CA ARG A 50 0.06 6.02 -13.07
C ARG A 50 1.38 6.31 -12.37
N LEU A 51 1.94 5.32 -11.66
CA LEU A 51 3.33 5.34 -11.22
C LEU A 51 4.30 5.38 -12.41
N THR A 52 5.28 6.26 -12.32
CA THR A 52 6.48 6.25 -13.19
C THR A 52 7.25 4.94 -13.05
N GLY A 53 8.09 4.60 -14.03
CA GLY A 53 8.95 3.43 -13.95
C GLY A 53 9.86 3.45 -12.71
N ARG A 54 10.33 4.64 -12.32
CA ARG A 54 11.10 4.85 -11.08
C ARG A 54 10.27 4.60 -9.82
N GLU A 55 9.08 5.19 -9.74
CA GLU A 55 8.18 5.02 -8.59
C GLU A 55 7.72 3.57 -8.44
N TRP A 56 7.43 2.88 -9.54
CA TRP A 56 7.08 1.46 -9.55
C TRP A 56 8.25 0.61 -9.02
N THR A 57 9.46 0.83 -9.54
CA THR A 57 10.67 0.10 -9.14
C THR A 57 10.93 0.26 -7.63
N ASN A 58 10.82 1.48 -7.11
CA ASN A 58 11.00 1.76 -5.69
C ASN A 58 9.90 1.12 -4.84
N SER A 59 8.65 1.16 -5.32
CA SER A 59 7.51 0.54 -4.63
C SER A 59 7.67 -0.97 -4.51
N VAL A 60 8.14 -1.63 -5.56
CA VAL A 60 8.40 -3.08 -5.52
C VAL A 60 9.54 -3.40 -4.57
N ARG A 61 10.65 -2.65 -4.61
CA ARG A 61 11.79 -2.85 -3.69
C ARG A 61 11.40 -2.71 -2.23
N ASP A 62 10.58 -1.70 -1.91
CA ASP A 62 10.03 -1.50 -0.56
C ASP A 62 9.07 -2.63 -0.15
N LEU A 63 8.15 -3.01 -1.04
CA LEU A 63 7.18 -4.07 -0.80
C LEU A 63 7.88 -5.39 -0.49
N ILE A 64 8.83 -5.79 -1.33
CA ILE A 64 9.60 -7.03 -1.17
C ILE A 64 10.63 -6.89 -0.02
N GLY A 65 11.07 -5.68 0.27
CA GLY A 65 12.06 -5.37 1.31
C GLY A 65 13.49 -5.77 0.91
N VAL A 66 13.81 -5.61 -0.38
CA VAL A 66 15.13 -5.82 -0.98
C VAL A 66 15.51 -4.55 -1.75
N PRO A 67 16.29 -3.64 -1.17
CA PRO A 67 16.61 -2.33 -1.78
C PRO A 67 17.27 -2.43 -3.15
N ASP A 68 18.16 -3.41 -3.32
CA ASP A 68 18.93 -3.61 -4.57
C ASP A 68 18.32 -4.71 -5.45
N LEU A 69 17.02 -4.97 -5.32
CA LEU A 69 16.34 -5.95 -6.17
C LEU A 69 16.55 -5.58 -7.64
N ALA A 70 17.14 -6.53 -8.38
CA ALA A 70 17.32 -6.40 -9.81
C ALA A 70 15.95 -6.58 -10.49
N LEU A 71 15.48 -5.52 -11.12
CA LEU A 71 14.21 -5.48 -11.84
C LEU A 71 14.46 -5.11 -13.30
N PRO A 72 13.67 -5.61 -14.25
CA PRO A 72 13.75 -5.19 -15.64
C PRO A 72 13.60 -3.67 -15.76
N GLU A 73 14.37 -3.07 -16.65
CA GLU A 73 14.24 -1.64 -16.94
C GLU A 73 12.86 -1.36 -17.52
N MET A 74 12.16 -0.40 -16.91
CA MET A 74 10.86 0.06 -17.38
C MET A 74 11.04 0.93 -18.62
N PRO A 75 10.07 0.93 -19.55
CA PRO A 75 10.08 1.84 -20.67
C PRO A 75 10.15 3.29 -20.18
N PRO A 76 10.72 4.20 -20.98
CA PRO A 76 10.75 5.60 -20.61
C PRO A 76 9.32 6.14 -20.48
N ASP A 77 9.06 6.82 -19.38
CA ASP A 77 7.84 7.57 -19.18
C ASP A 77 7.79 8.77 -20.15
N ALA A 78 6.58 9.15 -20.56
CA ALA A 78 6.42 10.30 -21.44
C ALA A 78 6.92 11.57 -20.74
N THR A 79 7.84 12.28 -21.38
CA THR A 79 8.25 13.61 -20.93
C THR A 79 7.08 14.55 -21.15
N SER A 80 6.51 15.03 -20.06
CA SER A 80 5.54 16.10 -20.17
C SER A 80 6.25 17.40 -20.59
N THR A 81 5.49 18.34 -21.15
CA THR A 81 6.02 19.69 -21.43
C THR A 81 6.35 20.44 -20.13
N SER A 82 5.85 19.96 -18.99
CA SER A 82 6.24 20.43 -17.67
C SER A 82 7.51 19.72 -17.22
N SER A 83 8.37 20.37 -16.43
CA SER A 83 9.63 19.77 -15.95
C SER A 83 9.43 18.63 -14.93
N PHE A 84 8.19 18.14 -14.76
CA PHE A 84 7.83 17.06 -13.86
C PHE A 84 7.71 15.75 -14.64
N ASP A 85 8.26 14.69 -14.05
CA ASP A 85 8.24 13.32 -14.59
C ASP A 85 6.94 12.57 -14.30
N ASN A 86 5.98 13.22 -13.62
CA ASN A 86 4.85 12.55 -13.00
C ASN A 86 3.47 13.14 -13.36
N GLU A 87 3.38 13.77 -14.53
CA GLU A 87 2.17 14.40 -15.02
C GLU A 87 1.13 13.37 -15.49
N ALA A 88 -0.02 13.32 -14.82
CA ALA A 88 -1.04 12.28 -15.04
C ALA A 88 -1.61 12.22 -16.47
N LEU A 89 -1.72 13.38 -17.16
CA LEU A 89 -2.24 13.44 -18.53
C LEU A 89 -1.23 12.95 -19.58
N ALA A 90 0.07 12.99 -19.27
CA ALA A 90 1.12 12.48 -20.13
C ALA A 90 1.43 10.99 -19.86
N LEU A 91 1.16 10.49 -18.65
CA LEU A 91 1.51 9.14 -18.20
C LEU A 91 0.50 8.05 -18.53
N GLY A 92 -0.06 8.05 -19.74
CA GLY A 92 -0.91 6.97 -20.22
C GLY A 92 -0.17 5.62 -20.29
N PRO A 93 -0.83 4.48 -20.01
CA PRO A 93 -0.23 3.16 -20.20
C PRO A 93 -0.01 2.88 -21.69
N SER A 94 1.18 2.42 -22.06
CA SER A 94 1.45 1.88 -23.39
C SER A 94 1.48 0.35 -23.36
N GLU A 95 1.31 -0.29 -24.53
CA GLU A 95 1.42 -1.74 -24.66
C GLU A 95 2.77 -2.26 -24.14
N LEU A 96 3.85 -1.51 -24.41
CA LEU A 96 5.19 -1.84 -23.94
C LEU A 96 5.30 -1.78 -22.41
N HIS A 97 4.63 -0.80 -21.76
CA HIS A 97 4.58 -0.75 -20.30
C HIS A 97 3.83 -1.95 -19.73
N VAL A 98 2.67 -2.31 -20.29
CA VAL A 98 1.88 -3.46 -19.82
C VAL A 98 2.69 -4.75 -19.87
N ARG A 99 3.36 -5.03 -21.01
CA ARG A 99 4.23 -6.21 -21.17
C ARG A 99 5.38 -6.21 -20.17
N ARG A 100 5.94 -5.03 -19.86
CA ARG A 100 7.06 -4.91 -18.91
C ARG A 100 6.62 -5.10 -17.47
N TRP A 101 5.45 -4.60 -17.07
CA TRP A 101 4.89 -4.89 -15.74
C TRP A 101 4.53 -6.35 -15.60
N GLU A 102 3.93 -6.98 -16.62
CA GLU A 102 3.61 -8.41 -16.61
C GLU A 102 4.85 -9.26 -16.36
N GLN A 103 5.90 -9.05 -17.17
CA GLN A 103 7.17 -9.76 -17.01
C GLN A 103 7.77 -9.53 -15.62
N ALA A 104 7.91 -8.27 -15.20
CA ALA A 104 8.55 -7.94 -13.93
C ALA A 104 7.74 -8.44 -12.72
N ALA A 105 6.41 -8.41 -12.80
CA ALA A 105 5.53 -8.93 -11.76
C ALA A 105 5.65 -10.46 -11.64
N PHE A 106 5.72 -11.17 -12.78
CA PHE A 106 5.93 -12.60 -12.83
C PHE A 106 7.28 -13.01 -12.23
N ASP A 107 8.35 -12.28 -12.59
CA ASP A 107 9.70 -12.52 -12.07
C ASP A 107 9.78 -12.29 -10.55
N VAL A 108 9.19 -11.19 -10.07
CA VAL A 108 9.12 -10.89 -8.62
C VAL A 108 8.31 -11.94 -7.87
N GLY A 109 7.18 -12.37 -8.42
CA GLY A 109 6.39 -13.45 -7.84
C GLY A 109 7.19 -14.75 -7.75
N GLY A 110 7.95 -15.09 -8.80
CA GLY A 110 8.81 -16.27 -8.83
C GLY A 110 9.92 -16.20 -7.78
N LEU A 111 10.52 -15.02 -7.56
CA LEU A 111 11.49 -14.80 -6.48
C LEU A 111 10.87 -15.01 -5.10
N VAL A 112 9.67 -14.48 -4.85
CA VAL A 112 8.97 -14.67 -3.56
C VAL A 112 8.59 -16.15 -3.34
N ALA A 113 8.23 -16.89 -4.39
CA ALA A 113 7.87 -18.30 -4.29
C ALA A 113 9.10 -19.19 -4.04
N SER A 114 10.21 -18.93 -4.74
CA SER A 114 11.39 -19.81 -4.77
C SER A 114 12.45 -19.52 -3.72
N ASP A 115 12.63 -18.27 -3.30
CA ASP A 115 13.61 -17.89 -2.29
C ASP A 115 13.06 -18.13 -0.89
N ALA A 116 13.71 -18.99 -0.10
CA ALA A 116 13.24 -19.37 1.23
C ALA A 116 13.14 -18.18 2.21
N GLY A 117 14.03 -17.19 2.09
CA GLY A 117 14.04 -16.01 2.96
C GLY A 117 12.91 -15.04 2.63
N LEU A 118 12.67 -14.78 1.35
CA LEU A 118 11.54 -13.97 0.88
C LEU A 118 10.21 -14.67 1.13
N ARG A 119 10.14 -15.99 0.91
CA ARG A 119 8.95 -16.78 1.20
C ARG A 119 8.60 -16.72 2.67
N ALA A 120 9.55 -16.95 3.57
CA ALA A 120 9.30 -16.85 5.02
C ALA A 120 8.89 -15.44 5.47
N ARG A 121 9.35 -14.40 4.77
CA ARG A 121 8.98 -13.00 5.06
C ARG A 121 7.56 -12.66 4.63
N HIS A 122 7.15 -13.11 3.46
CA HIS A 122 5.90 -12.66 2.81
C HIS A 122 4.75 -13.66 2.91
N VAL A 123 5.05 -14.95 3.05
CA VAL A 123 4.07 -16.04 3.15
C VAL A 123 4.18 -16.64 4.56
N PRO A 124 3.35 -16.19 5.53
CA PRO A 124 3.53 -16.49 6.96
C PRO A 124 3.02 -17.88 7.38
N CYS A 125 2.94 -18.82 6.44
CA CYS A 125 2.27 -20.12 6.57
C CYS A 125 2.88 -21.13 5.60
N GLY A 126 2.67 -22.40 5.89
CA GLY A 126 3.07 -23.51 5.03
C GLY A 126 1.96 -23.98 4.11
N GLU A 127 2.31 -24.83 3.15
CA GLU A 127 1.36 -25.42 2.21
C GLU A 127 0.24 -26.19 2.93
N ALA A 128 0.53 -26.94 3.98
CA ALA A 128 -0.48 -27.72 4.70
C ALA A 128 -1.52 -26.87 5.48
N ASP A 129 -1.29 -25.56 5.62
CA ASP A 129 -2.17 -24.68 6.40
C ASP A 129 -3.42 -24.29 5.59
N ALA A 130 -4.60 -24.64 6.08
CA ALA A 130 -5.88 -24.35 5.40
C ALA A 130 -6.16 -22.84 5.27
N ASP A 131 -5.71 -22.03 6.23
CA ASP A 131 -5.93 -20.57 6.22
C ASP A 131 -4.79 -19.79 5.55
N CYS A 132 -3.86 -20.47 4.87
CA CYS A 132 -2.64 -19.83 4.39
C CYS A 132 -2.93 -18.74 3.36
N ALA A 133 -3.79 -19.02 2.37
CA ALA A 133 -4.17 -18.06 1.34
C ALA A 133 -4.69 -16.75 1.94
N ARG A 134 -5.59 -16.83 2.93
CA ARG A 134 -6.17 -15.66 3.58
C ARG A 134 -5.11 -14.84 4.32
N ARG A 135 -4.28 -15.48 5.15
CA ARG A 135 -3.23 -14.80 5.92
C ARG A 135 -2.20 -14.14 5.00
N PHE A 136 -1.82 -14.82 3.93
CA PHE A 136 -0.92 -14.28 2.91
C PHE A 136 -1.54 -13.06 2.22
N VAL A 137 -2.76 -13.19 1.69
CA VAL A 137 -3.47 -12.11 0.98
C VAL A 137 -3.67 -10.88 1.86
N GLU A 138 -4.07 -11.04 3.12
CA GLU A 138 -4.29 -9.92 4.04
C GLU A 138 -2.98 -9.20 4.39
N SER A 139 -1.92 -9.96 4.70
CA SER A 139 -0.64 -9.38 5.10
C SER A 139 0.11 -8.73 3.93
N PHE A 140 0.19 -9.41 2.79
CA PHE A 140 0.86 -8.92 1.58
C PHE A 140 0.02 -7.83 0.90
N GLY A 141 -1.28 -8.08 0.70
CA GLY A 141 -2.18 -7.17 0.01
C GLY A 141 -2.29 -5.82 0.70
N ARG A 142 -2.34 -5.77 2.04
CA ARG A 142 -2.40 -4.48 2.77
C ARG A 142 -1.21 -3.57 2.46
N ARG A 143 -0.03 -4.16 2.28
CA ARG A 143 1.19 -3.41 1.90
C ARG A 143 1.18 -3.07 0.42
N ALA A 144 0.83 -4.03 -0.44
CA ALA A 144 0.79 -3.83 -1.89
C ALA A 144 -0.21 -2.72 -2.28
N LEU A 145 -1.45 -2.80 -1.78
CA LEU A 145 -2.51 -1.83 -2.09
C LEU A 145 -2.43 -0.56 -1.24
N ARG A 146 -1.49 -0.50 -0.28
CA ARG A 146 -1.25 0.63 0.63
C ARG A 146 -2.50 1.07 1.42
N ARG A 147 -3.46 0.16 1.60
CA ARG A 147 -4.69 0.37 2.38
C ARG A 147 -5.22 -0.97 2.90
N PRO A 148 -6.16 -0.97 3.87
CA PRO A 148 -6.92 -2.15 4.19
C PRO A 148 -7.68 -2.67 2.96
N LEU A 149 -7.61 -3.98 2.73
CA LEU A 149 -8.43 -4.65 1.72
C LEU A 149 -9.86 -4.76 2.24
N THR A 150 -10.84 -4.66 1.33
CA THR A 150 -12.21 -5.02 1.69
C THR A 150 -12.37 -6.54 1.78
N THR A 151 -13.42 -7.01 2.43
CA THR A 151 -13.72 -8.45 2.53
C THR A 151 -13.83 -9.10 1.15
N GLU A 152 -14.42 -8.39 0.19
CA GLU A 152 -14.59 -8.85 -1.19
C GLU A 152 -13.26 -8.93 -1.93
N GLU A 153 -12.34 -7.99 -1.68
CA GLU A 153 -11.00 -8.04 -2.27
C GLU A 153 -10.19 -9.20 -1.70
N VAL A 154 -10.20 -9.37 -0.38
CA VAL A 154 -9.56 -10.54 0.26
C VAL A 154 -10.10 -11.82 -0.35
N GLN A 155 -11.43 -11.97 -0.45
CA GLN A 155 -12.03 -13.18 -0.98
C GLN A 155 -11.64 -13.43 -2.45
N ARG A 156 -11.64 -12.39 -3.29
CA ARG A 156 -11.23 -12.51 -4.69
C ARG A 156 -9.80 -13.02 -4.86
N TYR A 157 -8.86 -12.51 -4.06
CA TYR A 157 -7.47 -12.96 -4.12
C TYR A 157 -7.28 -14.34 -3.48
N VAL A 158 -8.05 -14.69 -2.45
CA VAL A 158 -8.06 -16.05 -1.87
C VAL A 158 -8.56 -17.07 -2.89
N ASP A 159 -9.70 -16.80 -3.54
CA ASP A 159 -10.25 -17.68 -4.57
C ASP A 159 -9.27 -17.85 -5.74
N PHE A 160 -8.59 -16.77 -6.12
CA PHE A 160 -7.54 -16.82 -7.13
C PHE A 160 -6.37 -17.71 -6.69
N PHE A 161 -5.85 -17.51 -5.47
CA PHE A 161 -4.76 -18.31 -4.91
C PHE A 161 -5.12 -19.80 -4.89
N GLU A 162 -6.28 -20.15 -4.34
CA GLU A 162 -6.72 -21.56 -4.24
C GLU A 162 -6.95 -22.18 -5.62
N GLY A 163 -7.46 -21.41 -6.58
CA GLY A 163 -7.59 -21.85 -7.97
C GLY A 163 -6.24 -22.20 -8.61
N GLN A 164 -5.22 -21.36 -8.41
CA GLN A 164 -3.86 -21.65 -8.90
C GLN A 164 -3.22 -22.83 -8.17
N ARG A 165 -3.42 -22.91 -6.85
CA ARG A 165 -2.91 -24.01 -6.02
C ARG A 165 -3.47 -25.35 -6.46
N ALA A 166 -4.76 -25.42 -6.75
CA ALA A 166 -5.41 -26.64 -7.21
C ALA A 166 -5.03 -27.02 -8.65
N SER A 167 -4.73 -26.03 -9.50
CA SER A 167 -4.44 -26.26 -10.93
C SER A 167 -2.98 -26.54 -11.22
N ILE A 168 -2.06 -26.01 -10.40
CA ILE A 168 -0.60 -26.11 -10.61
C ILE A 168 0.05 -26.64 -9.34
N ASP A 169 0.36 -25.77 -8.39
CA ASP A 169 0.89 -26.08 -7.05
C ASP A 169 0.88 -24.83 -6.17
N PHE A 170 1.28 -24.98 -4.90
CA PHE A 170 1.33 -23.89 -3.93
C PHE A 170 2.32 -22.77 -4.32
N ASP A 171 3.45 -23.10 -4.94
CA ASP A 171 4.48 -22.13 -5.28
C ASP A 171 4.03 -21.24 -6.45
N ALA A 172 3.39 -21.83 -7.45
CA ALA A 172 2.71 -21.13 -8.52
C ALA A 172 1.58 -20.24 -7.99
N ALA A 173 0.82 -20.70 -6.98
CA ALA A 173 -0.21 -19.88 -6.34
C ALA A 173 0.37 -18.63 -5.68
N VAL A 174 1.50 -18.76 -4.96
CA VAL A 174 2.25 -17.62 -4.40
C VAL A 174 2.71 -16.68 -5.51
N GLN A 175 3.42 -17.21 -6.51
CA GLN A 175 3.97 -16.42 -7.60
C GLN A 175 2.90 -15.62 -8.34
N LEU A 176 1.82 -16.29 -8.75
CA LEU A 176 0.77 -15.66 -9.54
C LEU A 176 -0.04 -14.66 -8.71
N THR A 177 -0.21 -14.90 -7.40
CA THR A 177 -0.92 -13.96 -6.52
C THR A 177 -0.10 -12.69 -6.29
N VAL A 178 1.21 -12.80 -6.07
CA VAL A 178 2.11 -11.63 -6.04
C VAL A 178 2.03 -10.87 -7.37
N SER A 179 2.09 -11.61 -8.48
CA SER A 179 2.02 -11.03 -9.83
C SER A 179 0.71 -10.27 -10.04
N ALA A 180 -0.41 -10.80 -9.56
CA ALA A 180 -1.72 -10.17 -9.64
C ALA A 180 -1.79 -8.86 -8.85
N PHE A 181 -1.22 -8.83 -7.63
CA PHE A 181 -1.14 -7.60 -6.84
C PHE A 181 -0.34 -6.50 -7.56
N LEU A 182 0.84 -6.84 -8.10
CA LEU A 182 1.75 -5.89 -8.76
C LEU A 182 1.20 -5.34 -10.09
N GLN A 183 0.20 -6.00 -10.67
CA GLN A 183 -0.48 -5.58 -11.89
C GLN A 183 -1.86 -4.97 -11.63
N SER A 184 -2.30 -4.92 -10.37
CA SER A 184 -3.59 -4.34 -10.02
C SER A 184 -3.61 -2.82 -10.28
N PRO A 185 -4.74 -2.24 -10.71
CA PRO A 185 -4.85 -0.80 -10.88
C PRO A 185 -4.48 -0.02 -9.61
N GLN A 186 -4.82 -0.54 -8.44
CA GLN A 186 -4.53 0.08 -7.14
C GLN A 186 -3.03 0.06 -6.78
N PHE A 187 -2.24 -0.78 -7.45
CA PHE A 187 -0.78 -0.76 -7.33
C PHE A 187 -0.14 0.17 -8.37
N LEU A 188 -0.65 0.12 -9.61
CA LEU A 188 -0.08 0.84 -10.76
C LEU A 188 -0.44 2.32 -10.82
N TYR A 189 -1.51 2.76 -10.13
CA TYR A 189 -2.04 4.11 -10.08
C TYR A 189 -2.28 4.54 -8.63
#